data_AF-A0A197JE46-F1
#
_entry.id   AF-A0A197JE46-F1
#
_cell.length_a   1.000
_cell.length_b   1.000
_cell.length_c   1.000
_cell.angle_alpha   90.00
_cell.angle_beta   90.00
_cell.angle_gamma   90.00
#
_symmetry.space_group_name_H-M   'P 1'
#
loop_
_entity.id
_entity.type
_entity.pdbx_description
1 polymer ?
#
loop_
_entity_poly.entity_id
_entity_poly.type
_entity_poly.pdbx_seq_one_letter_code
_entity_poly.pdbx_strand_id
1 'polypeptide(L)'
;MLVDMGVAKRIHEVNCIGLDGGYPLHIPKLLEKEQDLDTRNFCFPIRKRNGQPLDEDEATFNTMFVGFRSMVENTLGELRFTFAKFNHKDAIPVLQNSEVETVQNRLQNGSELQELQNAFLGMDMSEDDEEL
;
A
#
# COMPACT_ATOMS: atom_id res chain seq x y z
N MET A 1 -15.32 5.45 16.47
CA MET A 1 -14.15 5.41 15.56
C MET A 1 -14.45 4.67 14.27
N LEU A 2 -14.60 3.33 14.24
CA LEU A 2 -14.84 2.59 12.98
C LEU A 2 -16.12 3.02 12.24
N VAL A 3 -17.18 3.29 13.01
CA VAL A 3 -18.44 3.89 12.51
C VAL A 3 -18.18 5.29 11.95
N ASP A 4 -17.47 6.14 12.68
CA ASP A 4 -17.18 7.54 12.28
C ASP A 4 -16.29 7.62 11.03
N MET A 5 -15.43 6.61 10.83
CA MET A 5 -14.59 6.46 9.64
C MET A 5 -15.39 6.01 8.40
N GLY A 6 -16.68 5.67 8.55
CA GLY A 6 -17.55 5.24 7.46
C GLY A 6 -17.07 3.95 6.80
N VAL A 7 -16.48 3.05 7.60
CA VAL A 7 -15.81 1.82 7.15
C VAL A 7 -16.76 0.93 6.34
N ALA A 8 -18.02 0.79 6.77
CA ALA A 8 -19.07 0.05 6.05
C ALA A 8 -19.28 0.51 4.60
N LYS A 9 -19.16 1.81 4.32
CA LYS A 9 -19.39 2.39 2.98
C LYS A 9 -18.25 2.11 1.99
N ARG A 10 -17.15 1.51 2.45
CA ARG A 10 -15.90 1.34 1.69
C ARG A 10 -15.47 -0.12 1.54
N ILE A 11 -16.25 -1.06 2.08
CA ILE A 11 -15.96 -2.49 2.10
C ILE A 11 -16.89 -3.17 1.10
N HIS A 12 -16.32 -4.01 0.24
CA HIS A 12 -17.07 -4.94 -0.58
C HIS A 12 -17.25 -6.27 0.16
N GLU A 13 -18.26 -7.06 -0.21
CA GLU A 13 -18.60 -8.33 0.46
C GLU A 13 -17.42 -9.32 0.64
N VAL A 14 -16.43 -9.27 -0.26
CA VAL A 14 -15.24 -10.14 -0.26
C VAL A 14 -14.06 -9.56 0.52
N ASN A 15 -14.17 -8.34 1.05
CA ASN A 15 -13.08 -7.70 1.77
C ASN A 15 -13.06 -8.15 3.23
N CYS A 16 -11.84 -8.32 3.73
CA CYS A 16 -11.56 -8.65 5.11
C CYS A 16 -10.73 -7.53 5.75
N ILE A 17 -11.16 -7.07 6.92
CA ILE A 17 -10.47 -6.03 7.69
C ILE A 17 -9.65 -6.69 8.79
N GLY A 18 -8.34 -6.58 8.67
CA GLY A 18 -7.39 -6.87 9.74
C GLY A 18 -7.52 -5.84 10.88
N LEU A 19 -7.88 -6.28 12.08
CA LEU A 19 -7.91 -5.47 13.30
C LEU A 19 -6.92 -6.02 14.32
N ASP A 20 -6.25 -5.16 15.08
CA ASP A 20 -5.35 -5.55 16.18
C ASP A 20 -5.60 -4.68 17.42
N GLY A 21 -4.93 -4.99 18.53
CA GLY A 21 -5.06 -4.26 19.79
C GLY A 21 -6.46 -4.37 20.39
N GLY A 22 -6.99 -3.25 20.88
CA GLY A 22 -8.32 -3.17 21.47
C GLY A 22 -9.46 -2.99 20.47
N TYR A 23 -9.17 -2.85 19.17
CA TYR A 23 -10.20 -2.57 18.15
C TYR A 23 -11.28 -3.66 18.01
N PRO A 24 -10.99 -4.97 18.20
CA PRO A 24 -12.02 -6.00 18.17
C PRO A 24 -13.16 -5.78 19.19
N LEU A 25 -12.89 -5.10 20.31
CA LEU A 25 -13.90 -4.79 21.34
C LEU A 25 -15.00 -3.84 20.83
N HIS A 26 -14.77 -3.16 19.71
CA HIS A 26 -15.72 -2.23 19.11
C HIS A 26 -16.56 -2.84 17.99
N ILE A 27 -16.25 -4.07 17.55
CA ILE A 27 -16.99 -4.77 16.48
C ILE A 27 -18.48 -4.92 16.82
N PRO A 28 -18.90 -5.35 18.02
CA PRO A 28 -20.32 -5.53 18.32
C PRO A 28 -21.13 -4.24 18.09
N LYS A 29 -20.61 -3.09 18.55
CA LYS A 29 -21.25 -1.78 18.37
C LYS A 29 -21.27 -1.31 16.91
N LEU A 30 -20.35 -1.79 16.07
CA LEU A 30 -20.34 -1.51 14.63
C LEU A 30 -21.41 -2.34 13.94
N LEU A 31 -21.48 -3.64 14.24
CA LEU A 31 -22.49 -4.56 13.68
C LEU A 31 -23.92 -4.20 14.10
N GLU A 32 -24.11 -3.60 15.28
CA GLU A 32 -25.42 -3.05 15.70
C GLU A 32 -25.89 -1.89 14.82
N LYS A 33 -24.96 -1.14 14.21
CA LYS A 33 -25.28 0.07 13.44
C LYS A 33 -25.30 -0.16 11.93
N GLU A 34 -24.58 -1.16 11.45
CA GLU A 34 -24.35 -1.42 10.03
C GLU A 34 -24.83 -2.83 9.69
N GLN A 35 -25.98 -2.93 9.02
CA GLN A 35 -26.62 -4.23 8.74
C GLN A 35 -25.93 -5.03 7.63
N ASP A 36 -25.14 -4.37 6.80
CA ASP A 36 -24.44 -4.97 5.65
C ASP A 36 -23.10 -5.61 6.05
N LEU A 37 -22.70 -5.50 7.32
CA LEU A 37 -21.47 -6.07 7.84
C LEU A 37 -21.74 -7.27 8.73
N ASP A 38 -20.81 -8.21 8.72
CA ASP A 38 -20.80 -9.37 9.59
C ASP A 38 -19.40 -9.58 10.18
N THR A 39 -19.33 -10.38 11.24
CA THR A 39 -18.10 -10.86 11.87
C THR A 39 -17.09 -11.44 10.87
N ARG A 40 -17.55 -12.08 9.79
CA ARG A 40 -16.70 -12.62 8.71
C ARG A 40 -15.93 -11.56 7.92
N ASN A 41 -16.36 -10.29 7.96
CA ASN A 41 -15.65 -9.19 7.34
C ASN A 41 -14.43 -8.74 8.17
N PHE A 42 -14.19 -9.32 9.34
CA PHE A 42 -13.11 -8.94 10.24
C PHE A 42 -12.21 -10.13 10.54
N CYS A 43 -10.91 -9.87 10.58
CA CYS A 43 -9.89 -10.83 11.00
C CYS A 43 -9.00 -10.16 12.03
N PHE A 44 -8.75 -10.83 13.15
CA PHE A 44 -7.97 -10.29 14.26
C PHE A 44 -7.31 -11.41 15.04
N PRO A 45 -6.18 -11.16 15.71
CA PRO A 45 -5.50 -12.18 16.47
C PRO A 45 -6.38 -12.71 17.60
N ILE A 46 -6.32 -14.02 17.81
CA ILE A 46 -7.05 -14.72 18.86
C ILE A 46 -6.42 -14.37 20.20
N ARG A 47 -7.24 -13.88 21.14
CA ARG A 47 -6.83 -13.52 22.50
C ARG A 47 -7.73 -14.20 23.52
N LYS A 48 -7.12 -14.93 24.46
CA LYS A 48 -7.79 -15.56 25.61
C LYS A 48 -7.61 -14.75 26.90
N ARG A 49 -8.35 -15.10 27.94
CA ARG A 49 -8.22 -14.46 29.26
C ARG A 49 -6.84 -14.76 29.86
N ASN A 50 -6.37 -13.88 30.74
CA ASN A 50 -5.12 -14.10 31.47
C ASN A 50 -5.12 -15.48 32.16
N GLY A 51 -4.04 -16.24 31.95
CA GLY A 51 -3.88 -17.59 32.50
C GLY A 51 -4.47 -18.72 31.63
N GLN A 52 -5.13 -18.41 30.51
CA GLN A 52 -5.54 -19.42 29.52
C GLN A 52 -4.56 -19.41 28.34
N PRO A 53 -3.80 -20.50 28.11
CA PRO A 53 -2.91 -20.59 26.97
C PRO A 53 -3.71 -20.68 25.67
N LEU A 54 -3.12 -20.17 24.59
CA LEU A 54 -3.56 -20.47 23.24
C LEU A 54 -3.26 -21.94 22.95
N ASP A 55 -4.12 -22.59 22.16
CA ASP A 55 -3.77 -23.87 21.57
C ASP A 55 -2.82 -23.68 20.37
N GLU A 56 -2.35 -24.79 19.81
CA GLU A 56 -1.36 -24.78 18.73
C GLU A 56 -1.88 -24.12 17.45
N ASP A 57 -3.14 -24.37 17.09
CA ASP A 57 -3.77 -23.80 15.89
C ASP A 57 -3.97 -22.29 16.05
N GLU A 58 -4.42 -21.84 17.22
CA GLU A 58 -4.58 -20.42 17.54
C GLU A 58 -3.24 -19.67 17.54
N ALA A 59 -2.19 -20.28 18.11
CA ALA A 59 -0.85 -19.71 18.10
C ALA A 59 -0.27 -19.63 16.68
N THR A 60 -0.51 -20.67 15.87
CA THR A 60 -0.11 -20.72 14.46
C THR A 60 -0.83 -19.65 13.65
N PHE A 61 -2.15 -19.52 13.82
CA PHE A 61 -2.94 -18.46 13.20
C PHE A 61 -2.40 -17.07 13.55
N ASN A 62 -2.16 -16.78 14.83
CA ASN A 62 -1.63 -15.49 15.27
C ASN A 62 -0.26 -15.20 14.66
N THR A 63 0.60 -16.21 14.56
CA THR A 63 1.93 -16.07 13.93
C THR A 63 1.81 -15.72 12.46
N MET A 64 0.95 -16.43 11.71
CA MET A 64 0.70 -16.14 10.29
C MET A 64 0.10 -14.75 10.09
N PHE A 65 -0.85 -14.35 10.93
CA PHE A 65 -1.48 -13.04 10.88
C PHE A 65 -0.46 -11.91 11.09
N VAL A 66 0.43 -12.04 12.09
CA VAL A 66 1.49 -11.06 12.36
C VAL A 66 2.48 -10.99 11.19
N GLY A 67 2.86 -12.14 10.62
CA GLY A 67 3.73 -12.21 9.45
C GLY A 67 3.13 -11.50 8.23
N PHE A 68 1.86 -11.79 7.93
CA PHE A 68 1.13 -11.14 6.84
C PHE A 68 1.04 -9.61 7.04
N ARG A 69 0.73 -9.16 8.26
CA ARG A 69 0.69 -7.72 8.60
C ARG A 69 2.03 -7.05 8.30
N SER A 70 3.11 -7.66 8.77
CA SER A 70 4.47 -7.13 8.58
C SER A 70 4.84 -7.02 7.11
N MET A 71 4.42 -7.99 6.29
CA MET A 71 4.61 -7.97 4.84
C MET A 71 3.87 -6.78 4.19
N VAL A 72 2.59 -6.59 4.52
CA VAL A 72 1.79 -5.47 3.98
C VAL A 72 2.37 -4.12 4.40
N GLU A 73 2.75 -3.97 5.66
CA GLU A 73 3.37 -2.75 6.19
C GLU A 73 4.68 -2.43 5.48
N ASN A 74 5.53 -3.45 5.23
CA ASN A 74 6.78 -3.27 4.49
C ASN A 74 6.52 -2.82 3.05
N THR A 75 5.63 -3.49 2.32
CA THR A 75 5.29 -3.12 0.93
C THR A 75 4.72 -1.71 0.84
N LEU A 76 3.82 -1.32 1.75
CA LEU A 76 3.29 0.05 1.78
C LEU A 76 4.36 1.07 2.18
N GLY A 77 5.29 0.70 3.06
CA GLY A 77 6.45 1.52 3.40
C GLY A 77 7.35 1.78 2.20
N GLU A 78 7.65 0.74 1.41
CA GLU A 78 8.42 0.82 0.17
C GLU A 78 7.72 1.67 -0.90
N LEU A 79 6.40 1.50 -1.07
CA LEU A 79 5.60 2.34 -1.97
C LEU A 79 5.65 3.80 -1.54
N ARG A 80 5.44 4.09 -0.25
CA ARG A 80 5.55 5.45 0.30
C ARG A 80 6.92 6.05 0.01
N PHE A 81 7.98 5.28 0.22
CA PHE A 81 9.35 5.70 -0.09
C PHE A 81 9.52 6.03 -1.57
N THR A 82 8.99 5.18 -2.46
CA THR A 82 9.01 5.40 -3.91
C THR A 82 8.30 6.70 -4.29
N PHE A 83 7.11 6.95 -3.75
CA PHE A 83 6.38 8.21 -3.99
C PHE A 83 7.11 9.43 -3.41
N ALA A 84 7.73 9.31 -2.24
CA ALA A 84 8.53 10.38 -1.65
C ALA A 84 9.75 10.72 -2.52
N LYS A 85 10.40 9.72 -3.13
CA LYS A 85 11.49 9.90 -4.10
C LYS A 85 11.06 10.74 -5.30
N PHE A 86 9.85 10.53 -5.83
CA PHE A 86 9.31 11.32 -6.95
C PHE A 86 8.89 12.73 -6.55
N ASN A 87 8.57 12.99 -5.28
CA ASN A 87 8.10 14.29 -4.82
C ASN A 87 9.23 15.24 -4.38
N HIS A 88 10.49 14.78 -4.32
CA HIS A 88 11.68 15.57 -3.93
C HIS A 88 11.59 16.38 -2.62
N LYS A 89 10.57 16.13 -1.78
CA LYS A 89 10.29 16.92 -0.56
C LYS A 89 10.88 16.29 0.70
N ASP A 90 11.18 14.99 0.67
CA ASP A 90 11.64 14.25 1.83
C ASP A 90 13.04 13.65 1.59
N ALA A 91 13.88 13.66 2.63
CA ALA A 91 15.17 12.98 2.60
C ALA A 91 14.96 11.46 2.51
N ILE A 92 15.67 10.83 1.58
CA ILE A 92 15.56 9.40 1.27
C ILE A 92 16.40 8.62 2.30
N PRO A 93 15.81 7.85 3.24
CA PRO A 93 16.58 6.94 4.09
C PRO A 93 17.12 5.80 3.22
N VAL A 94 18.43 5.77 3.01
CA VAL A 94 19.11 4.64 2.37
C VAL A 94 19.13 3.49 3.37
N LEU A 95 18.26 2.49 3.18
CA LEU A 95 18.41 1.22 3.88
C LEU A 95 19.73 0.60 3.40
N GLN A 96 20.60 0.16 4.32
CA GLN A 96 21.99 -0.24 4.03
C GLN A 96 22.15 -1.36 2.99
N ASN A 97 21.06 -2.02 2.56
CA ASN A 97 21.07 -3.13 1.60
C ASN A 97 20.19 -2.90 0.35
N SER A 98 19.65 -1.70 0.13
CA SER A 98 18.93 -1.41 -1.12
C SER A 98 19.87 -0.74 -2.13
N GLU A 99 20.42 -1.54 -3.03
CA GLU A 99 21.06 -1.02 -4.25
C GLU A 99 19.96 -0.52 -5.19
N VAL A 100 19.82 0.80 -5.27
CA VAL A 100 18.93 1.45 -6.25
C VAL A 100 19.82 2.02 -7.35
N GLU A 101 20.06 1.23 -8.37
CA GLU A 101 20.70 1.73 -9.59
C GLU A 101 19.71 2.64 -10.33
N THR A 102 20.02 3.94 -10.33
CA THR A 102 19.26 4.91 -11.10
C THR A 102 20.03 5.15 -12.39
N VAL A 103 19.62 4.52 -13.48
CA VAL A 103 20.23 4.74 -14.80
C VAL A 103 19.77 6.10 -15.32
N GLN A 104 20.56 7.14 -15.06
CA GLN A 104 20.44 8.42 -15.74
C GLN A 104 21.30 8.37 -17.00
N ASN A 105 20.69 8.33 -18.18
CA ASN A 105 21.41 8.64 -19.41
C ASN A 105 21.88 10.10 -19.30
N ARG A 106 23.20 10.31 -19.23
CA ARG A 106 23.79 11.63 -19.45
C ARG A 106 23.65 11.96 -20.92
N LEU A 107 22.58 12.64 -21.26
CA LEU A 107 22.43 13.27 -22.56
C LEU A 107 23.37 14.47 -22.59
N GLN A 108 24.20 14.58 -23.61
CA GLN A 108 25.22 15.62 -23.66
C GLN A 108 24.60 17.00 -23.91
N ASN A 109 23.38 17.04 -24.43
CA ASN A 109 22.59 18.23 -24.72
C ASN A 109 21.09 17.89 -24.70
N GLY A 110 20.25 18.91 -24.47
CA GLY A 110 18.79 18.73 -24.40
C GLY A 110 18.14 18.31 -25.72
N SER A 111 18.86 18.44 -26.85
CA SER A 111 18.42 18.05 -28.19
C SER A 111 18.29 16.52 -28.34
N GLU A 112 19.19 15.72 -27.76
CA GLU A 112 19.08 14.25 -27.82
C GLU A 112 17.80 13.74 -27.12
N LEU A 113 17.35 14.43 -26.07
CA LEU A 113 16.12 14.09 -25.35
C LEU A 113 14.87 14.37 -26.20
N GLN A 114 14.90 15.48 -26.93
CA GLN A 114 13.85 15.87 -27.88
C GLN A 114 13.79 14.88 -29.05
N GLU A 115 14.94 14.50 -29.62
CA GLU A 115 15.02 13.52 -30.71
C GLU A 115 14.53 12.12 -30.29
N LEU A 116 14.92 11.66 -29.09
CA LEU A 116 14.43 10.39 -28.54
C LEU A 116 12.93 10.43 -28.24
N GLN A 117 12.40 11.56 -27.74
CA GLN A 117 10.96 11.74 -27.57
C GLN A 117 10.22 11.75 -28.89
N ASN A 118 10.73 12.45 -29.90
CA ASN A 118 10.12 12.53 -31.23
C ASN A 118 10.12 11.15 -31.91
N ALA A 119 11.22 10.40 -31.82
CA ALA A 119 11.32 9.03 -32.34
C ALA A 119 10.40 8.06 -31.58
N PHE A 120 10.31 8.17 -30.26
CA PHE A 120 9.42 7.33 -29.44
C PHE A 120 7.94 7.62 -29.69
N LEU A 121 7.59 8.89 -29.89
CA LEU A 121 6.23 9.34 -30.15
C LEU A 121 5.84 9.25 -31.64
N GLY A 122 6.77 8.86 -32.53
CA GLY A 122 6.54 8.76 -33.97
C GLY A 122 6.22 10.11 -34.63
N MET A 123 6.63 11.22 -34.02
CA MET A 123 6.41 12.56 -34.53
C MET A 123 7.65 13.01 -35.32
N ASP A 124 7.66 12.73 -36.62
CA ASP A 124 8.62 13.31 -37.55
C ASP A 124 8.12 14.69 -37.96
N MET A 125 8.59 15.74 -37.28
CA MET A 125 8.24 17.13 -37.59
C MET A 125 9.05 17.69 -38.76
N SER A 126 9.74 16.85 -39.54
CA SER A 126 10.54 17.31 -40.69
C SER A 126 9.71 17.77 -41.91
N GLU A 127 8.37 17.71 -41.85
CA GLU A 127 7.48 18.12 -42.95
C GLU A 127 6.59 19.35 -42.66
N ASP A 128 6.76 20.07 -41.56
CA ASP A 128 5.91 21.25 -41.25
C ASP A 128 6.55 22.61 -41.58
N ASP A 129 7.58 22.65 -42.44
CA ASP A 129 8.20 23.89 -42.95
C ASP A 129 7.89 24.14 -44.46
N GLU A 130 6.72 23.71 -44.96
CA GLU A 130 6.17 24.25 -46.22
C GLU A 130 4.76 24.87 -46.00
N GLU A 131 4.76 26.21 -46.12
CA GLU A 131 3.63 27.16 -46.30
C GLU A 131 3.32 28.08 -45.11
N LEU A 132 4.01 29.25 -45.08
CA LEU A 132 3.41 30.58 -45.32
C LEU A 132 4.47 31.68 -45.45
#